data_AF-A0A9D0TGF3-F1
#
_entry.id   AF-A0A9D0TGF3-F1
#
_cell.length_a   1.000
_cell.length_b   1.000
_cell.length_c   1.000
_cell.angle_alpha   90.00
_cell.angle_beta   90.00
_cell.angle_gamma   90.00
#
_symmetry.space_group_name_H-M   'P 1'
#
loop_
_entity.id
_entity.type
_entity.pdbx_description
1 polymer ?
#
loop_
_entity_poly.entity_id
_entity_poly.type
_entity_poly.pdbx_seq_one_letter_code
_entity_poly.pdbx_strand_id
1 'polypeptide(L)'
;MWGLIWRVTYFLPVSTEWVAVPLLLMAQVGVFLNLILMVLNLLPLPPLDGSRVLTWLLPPALAEKVDQIEPYGIFILLGLLYVGLWGAVISPVTGFFSNLIQHLFFLGG
;
A
#
# COMPACT_ATOMS: atom_id res chain seq x y z
N MET A 1 -0.30 15.14 -1.16
CA MET A 1 -0.20 15.42 -2.60
C MET A 1 -1.44 14.94 -3.37
N TRP A 2 -1.84 13.67 -3.29
CA TRP A 2 -3.01 13.12 -4.01
C TRP A 2 -4.39 13.61 -3.51
N GLY A 3 -4.56 13.88 -2.22
CA GLY A 3 -5.81 14.45 -1.70
C GLY A 3 -6.07 15.91 -2.15
N LEU A 4 -5.01 16.65 -2.48
CA LEU A 4 -5.12 17.99 -3.07
C LEU A 4 -5.61 17.92 -4.52
N ILE A 5 -5.13 16.94 -5.28
CA ILE A 5 -5.56 16.68 -6.66
C ILE A 5 -7.06 16.45 -6.71
N TRP A 6 -7.59 15.56 -5.86
CA TRP A 6 -9.01 15.27 -5.77
C TRP A 6 -9.83 16.52 -5.40
N ARG A 7 -9.38 17.30 -4.41
CA ARG A 7 -10.08 18.52 -3.99
C ARG A 7 -10.13 19.58 -5.09
N VAL A 8 -9.08 19.71 -5.90
CA VAL A 8 -9.03 20.63 -7.04
C VAL A 8 -9.95 20.18 -8.18
N THR A 9 -10.14 18.87 -8.36
CA THR A 9 -11.06 18.31 -9.38
C THR A 9 -12.50 18.75 -9.17
N TYR A 10 -12.95 18.89 -7.92
CA TYR A 10 -14.32 19.33 -7.60
C TYR A 10 -14.61 20.80 -7.95
N PHE A 11 -13.58 21.64 -8.09
CA PHE A 11 -13.71 23.05 -8.47
C PHE A 11 -13.58 23.28 -9.98
N LEU A 12 -13.33 22.22 -10.78
CA LEU A 12 -13.18 22.34 -12.23
C LEU A 12 -14.55 22.24 -12.94
N PRO A 13 -14.85 23.13 -13.91
CA PRO A 13 -16.08 23.08 -14.70
C PRO A 13 -16.25 21.75 -15.45
N VAL A 14 -17.50 21.32 -15.61
CA VAL A 14 -17.99 20.08 -16.28
C VAL A 14 -17.39 19.87 -17.69
N SER A 15 -16.89 20.92 -18.35
CA SER A 15 -16.17 20.82 -19.64
C SER A 15 -14.82 20.10 -19.60
N THR A 16 -14.33 19.74 -18.40
CA THR A 16 -13.00 19.15 -18.15
C THR A 16 -13.04 17.70 -17.64
N GLU A 17 -14.19 17.03 -17.73
CA GLU A 17 -14.39 15.65 -17.27
C GLU A 17 -13.37 14.65 -17.85
N TRP A 18 -12.95 14.86 -19.10
CA TRP A 18 -11.94 14.06 -19.80
C TRP A 18 -10.54 14.11 -19.17
N VAL A 19 -10.23 15.13 -18.35
CA VAL A 19 -8.99 15.22 -17.57
C VAL A 19 -9.26 14.88 -16.09
N ALA A 20 -10.39 15.32 -15.55
CA ALA A 20 -10.78 15.10 -14.17
C ALA A 20 -10.90 13.61 -13.82
N VAL A 21 -11.54 12.82 -14.67
CA VAL A 21 -11.78 11.39 -14.42
C VAL A 21 -10.48 10.56 -14.42
N PRO A 22 -9.58 10.67 -15.42
CA PRO A 22 -8.29 9.98 -15.37
C PRO A 22 -7.43 10.38 -14.18
N LEU A 23 -7.42 11.67 -13.82
CA LEU A 23 -6.62 12.18 -12.72
C LEU A 23 -7.09 11.62 -11.36
N LEU A 24 -8.41 11.51 -11.19
CA LEU A 24 -9.03 10.87 -10.03
C LEU A 24 -8.67 9.38 -9.96
N LEU A 25 -8.74 8.65 -11.08
CA LEU A 25 -8.37 7.24 -11.14
C LEU A 25 -6.88 7.03 -10.83
N MET A 26 -5.99 7.85 -11.39
CA MET A 26 -4.56 7.80 -11.09
C MET A 26 -4.30 8.09 -9.61
N ALA A 27 -5.01 9.04 -9.00
CA ALA A 27 -4.90 9.31 -7.58
C ALA A 27 -5.36 8.12 -6.72
N GLN A 28 -6.48 7.49 -7.07
CA GLN A 28 -6.99 6.31 -6.38
C GLN A 28 -6.02 5.13 -6.48
N VAL A 29 -5.53 4.83 -7.68
CA VAL A 29 -4.54 3.77 -7.91
C VAL A 29 -3.23 4.08 -7.19
N GLY A 30 -2.77 5.33 -7.24
CA GLY A 30 -1.56 5.77 -6.55
C GLY A 30 -1.65 5.59 -5.04
N VAL A 31 -2.78 5.97 -4.43
CA VAL A 31 -3.02 5.73 -3.00
C VAL A 31 -3.08 4.24 -2.68
N PHE A 32 -3.79 3.46 -3.49
CA PHE A 32 -3.91 2.01 -3.33
C PHE A 32 -2.54 1.30 -3.38
N LEU A 33 -1.69 1.64 -4.34
CA LEU A 33 -0.35 1.08 -4.46
C LEU A 33 0.54 1.45 -3.27
N ASN A 34 0.49 2.71 -2.82
CA ASN A 34 1.24 3.12 -1.62
C ASN A 34 0.79 2.37 -0.37
N LEU A 35 -0.51 2.11 -0.22
CA LEU A 35 -1.03 1.32 0.90
C LEU A 35 -0.56 -0.14 0.83
N ILE A 36 -0.57 -0.75 -0.35
CA ILE A 36 -0.01 -2.09 -0.53
C ILE A 36 1.47 -2.11 -0.16
N LEU A 37 2.26 -1.17 -0.68
CA LEU A 37 3.69 -1.06 -0.36
C LEU A 37 3.92 -0.86 1.13
N MET A 38 3.09 -0.04 1.81
CA MET A 38 3.16 0.14 3.26
C MET A 38 2.91 -1.17 4.01
N VAL A 39 1.87 -1.92 3.66
CA VAL A 39 1.56 -3.21 4.30
C VAL A 39 2.67 -4.23 4.05
N LEU A 40 3.17 -4.31 2.82
CA LEU A 40 4.28 -5.19 2.48
C LEU A 40 5.55 -4.80 3.26
N ASN A 41 5.88 -3.51 3.34
CA ASN A 41 7.05 -3.03 4.08
C ASN A 41 6.97 -3.24 5.59
N LEU A 42 5.79 -3.51 6.15
CA LEU A 42 5.63 -3.88 7.56
C LEU A 42 5.88 -5.37 7.82
N LEU A 43 5.92 -6.22 6.78
CA LEU A 43 6.23 -7.62 6.94
C LEU A 43 7.75 -7.78 7.19
N PRO A 44 8.16 -8.51 8.24
CA PRO A 44 9.57 -8.72 8.56
C PRO A 44 10.18 -9.81 7.65
N LEU A 45 10.12 -9.59 6.34
CA LEU A 45 10.54 -10.54 5.33
C LEU A 45 11.50 -9.86 4.34
N PRO A 46 12.71 -10.39 4.12
CA PRO A 46 13.58 -9.87 3.07
C PRO A 46 12.86 -9.97 1.71
N PRO A 47 13.00 -9.05 0.73
CA PRO A 47 13.83 -7.84 0.65
C PRO A 47 13.13 -6.56 1.16
N LEU A 48 12.04 -6.67 1.91
CA LEU A 48 11.22 -5.54 2.36
C LEU A 48 11.88 -4.81 3.53
N ASP A 49 11.55 -3.53 3.70
CA ASP A 49 12.18 -2.69 4.73
C ASP A 49 11.94 -3.22 6.16
N GLY A 50 10.84 -3.93 6.40
CA GLY A 50 10.49 -4.53 7.68
C GLY A 50 11.51 -5.59 8.16
N SER A 51 12.19 -6.31 7.26
CA SER A 51 13.23 -7.26 7.67
C SER A 51 14.46 -6.52 8.21
N ARG A 52 14.80 -5.37 7.65
CA ARG A 52 15.91 -4.53 8.12
C ARG A 52 15.62 -3.97 9.50
N VAL A 53 14.40 -3.50 9.73
CA VAL A 53 13.98 -3.05 11.07
C VAL A 53 14.08 -4.20 12.08
N LEU A 54 13.69 -5.42 11.67
CA LEU A 54 13.81 -6.59 12.53
C LEU A 54 15.28 -6.95 12.82
N THR A 55 16.18 -6.95 11.83
CA THR A 55 17.60 -7.26 12.07
C THR A 55 18.29 -6.24 12.96
N TRP A 56 17.90 -4.97 12.91
CA TRP A 56 18.40 -3.94 13.84
C TRP A 56 17.92 -4.13 15.29
N LEU A 57 16.76 -4.74 15.49
CA LEU A 57 16.20 -4.99 16.83
C LEU A 57 16.70 -6.31 17.45
N LEU A 58 17.20 -7.23 16.62
CA LEU A 58 17.59 -8.57 17.04
C LEU A 58 19.09 -8.68 17.41
N PRO A 59 19.45 -9.63 18.31
CA PRO A 59 20.84 -9.99 18.56
C PRO A 59 21.55 -10.49 17.28
N PRO A 60 22.89 -10.34 17.18
CA PRO A 60 23.65 -10.68 15.97
C PRO A 60 23.41 -12.10 15.44
N ALA A 61 23.29 -13.10 16.33
CA ALA A 61 23.05 -14.49 15.96
C ALA A 61 21.67 -14.74 15.32
N LEU A 62 20.69 -13.88 15.57
CA LEU A 62 19.36 -13.96 14.95
C LEU A 62 19.28 -13.13 13.67
N ALA A 63 20.01 -12.00 13.60
CA ALA A 63 20.16 -11.23 12.37
C ALA A 63 20.79 -12.08 11.25
N GLU A 64 21.84 -12.83 11.56
CA GLU A 64 22.51 -13.72 10.60
C GLU A 64 21.59 -14.81 10.05
N LYS A 65 20.61 -15.28 10.86
CA LYS A 65 19.58 -16.21 10.39
C LYS A 65 18.60 -15.55 9.44
N VAL A 66 18.25 -14.29 9.63
CA VAL A 66 17.36 -13.52 8.74
C VAL A 66 18.04 -13.27 7.39
N ASP A 67 19.35 -12.98 7.40
CA ASP A 67 20.14 -12.78 6.18
C ASP A 67 20.25 -14.07 5.34
N GLN A 68 20.31 -15.25 5.99
CA GLN A 68 20.29 -16.53 5.27
C GLN A 68 18.98 -16.78 4.50
N ILE A 69 17.88 -16.15 4.92
CA ILE A 69 16.57 -16.27 4.25
C ILE A 69 16.41 -15.25 3.11
N GLU A 70 17.33 -14.29 2.99
CA GLU A 70 17.28 -13.21 2.01
C GLU A 70 17.09 -13.69 0.56
N PRO A 71 17.82 -14.71 0.07
CA PRO A 71 17.66 -15.19 -1.31
C PRO A 71 16.29 -15.81 -1.59
N TYR A 72 15.63 -16.32 -0.55
CA TYR A 72 14.31 -16.97 -0.66
C TYR A 72 13.16 -16.01 -0.38
N GLY A 73 13.44 -14.80 0.08
CA GLY A 73 12.46 -13.80 0.52
C GLY A 73 11.38 -13.52 -0.53
N ILE A 74 11.77 -13.35 -1.80
CA ILE A 74 10.82 -13.12 -2.89
C ILE A 74 9.86 -14.31 -3.09
N PHE A 75 10.36 -15.54 -2.97
CA PHE A 75 9.55 -16.75 -3.15
C PHE A 75 8.59 -16.96 -1.97
N ILE A 76 9.04 -16.65 -0.75
CA ILE A 76 8.20 -16.69 0.45
C ILE A 76 7.10 -15.62 0.35
N LEU A 77 7.42 -14.42 -0.12
CA LEU A 77 6.45 -13.35 -0.36
C LEU A 77 5.37 -13.77 -1.37
N LEU A 78 5.79 -14.34 -2.51
CA LEU A 78 4.88 -14.84 -3.54
C LEU A 78 4.01 -15.98 -3.01
N GLY A 79 4.60 -16.88 -2.23
CA GLY A 79 3.86 -17.94 -1.53
C GLY A 79 2.82 -17.38 -0.57
N LEU A 80 3.17 -16.39 0.26
CA LEU A 80 2.25 -15.71 1.18
C LEU A 80 1.10 -15.03 0.44
N LEU A 81 1.39 -14.31 -0.64
CA LEU A 81 0.38 -13.69 -1.50
C LEU A 81 -0.59 -14.73 -2.06
N TYR A 82 -0.08 -15.88 -2.50
CA TYR A 82 -0.88 -16.99 -3.04
C TYR A 82 -1.73 -17.70 -1.97
N VAL A 83 -1.16 -17.94 -0.78
CA VAL A 83 -1.82 -18.70 0.31
C VAL A 83 -2.97 -17.92 0.96
N GLY A 84 -2.99 -16.59 0.84
CA GLY A 84 -4.14 -15.80 1.28
C GLY A 84 -3.82 -14.46 1.92
N LEU A 85 -2.55 -14.02 1.94
CA LEU A 85 -2.16 -12.70 2.43
C LEU A 85 -2.95 -11.58 1.72
N TRP A 86 -3.23 -11.78 0.42
CA TRP A 86 -4.05 -10.84 -0.35
C TRP A 86 -5.46 -10.67 0.23
N GLY A 87 -6.17 -11.77 0.49
CA GLY A 87 -7.52 -11.73 1.02
C GLY A 87 -7.58 -11.37 2.51
N ALA A 88 -6.62 -11.83 3.30
CA ALA A 88 -6.64 -11.68 4.76
C ALA A 88 -6.17 -10.30 5.24
N VAL A 89 -5.21 -9.68 4.55
CA VAL A 89 -4.58 -8.43 5.00
C VAL A 89 -4.74 -7.32 3.97
N ILE A 90 -4.39 -7.57 2.71
CA ILE A 90 -4.37 -6.50 1.69
C ILE A 90 -5.79 -6.02 1.37
N SER A 91 -6.72 -6.94 1.13
CA SER A 91 -8.12 -6.63 0.79
C SER A 91 -8.86 -5.83 1.88
N PRO A 92 -8.87 -6.22 3.17
CA PRO A 92 -9.57 -5.45 4.20
C PRO A 92 -8.92 -4.10 4.48
N VAL A 93 -7.58 -4.02 4.45
CA VAL A 93 -6.88 -2.74 4.66
C VAL A 93 -7.18 -1.77 3.53
N THR A 94 -7.02 -2.21 2.28
CA THR A 94 -7.31 -1.37 1.12
C THR A 94 -8.79 -0.99 1.03
N GLY A 95 -9.68 -1.93 1.38
CA GLY A 95 -11.13 -1.70 1.51
C GLY A 95 -11.46 -0.65 2.56
N PHE A 96 -10.85 -0.71 3.75
CA PHE A 96 -11.05 0.29 4.80
C PHE A 96 -10.64 1.69 4.34
N PHE A 97 -9.46 1.83 3.75
CA PHE A 97 -8.97 3.14 3.29
C PHE A 97 -9.80 3.68 2.12
N SER A 98 -10.23 2.83 1.19
CA SER A 98 -11.10 3.27 0.09
C SER A 98 -12.49 3.71 0.59
N ASN A 99 -13.07 3.02 1.57
CA ASN A 99 -14.29 3.46 2.24
C ASN A 99 -14.09 4.78 2.99
N LEU A 100 -12.97 4.94 3.71
CA LEU A 100 -12.64 6.16 4.44
C LEU A 100 -12.51 7.35 3.49
N ILE A 101 -11.81 7.16 2.37
CA ILE A 101 -11.68 8.17 1.32
C ILE A 101 -13.07 8.52 0.78
N GLN A 102 -13.89 7.53 0.42
CA GLN A 102 -15.26 7.80 -0.04
C GLN A 102 -16.07 8.59 0.99
N HIS A 103 -16.00 8.26 2.28
CA HIS A 103 -16.72 8.99 3.34
C HIS A 103 -16.22 10.43 3.51
N LEU A 104 -14.90 10.65 3.47
CA LEU A 104 -14.30 11.98 3.55
C LEU A 104 -14.67 12.87 2.35
N PHE A 105 -14.90 12.28 1.18
CA PHE A 105 -15.25 13.02 -0.04
C PHE A 105 -16.77 13.14 -0.29
N PHE A 106 -17.60 12.17 0.12
CA PHE A 106 -19.06 12.22 -0.06
C PHE A 106 -19.81 12.97 1.05
N LEU A 107 -19.27 13.11 2.26
CA LEU A 107 -19.88 13.94 3.33
C LEU A 107 -19.46 15.42 3.26
N GLY A 108 -18.62 15.79 2.29
CA GLY A 108 -18.14 17.17 2.10
C GLY A 108 -18.85 17.95 0.99
N GLY A 109 -19.91 17.40 0.39
CA GLY A 109 -20.73 18.01 -0.67
C GLY A 109 -22.16 18.28 -0.23
#